data_AF-A0A534YBI9-F1
#
_entry.id   AF-A0A534YBI9-F1
#
_cell.length_a   1.000
_cell.length_b   1.000
_cell.length_c   1.000
_cell.angle_alpha   90.00
_cell.angle_beta   90.00
_cell.angle_gamma   90.00
#
_symmetry.space_group_name_H-M   'P 1'
#
loop_
_entity.id
_entity.type
_entity.pdbx_description
1 polymer ?
#
loop_
_entity_poly.entity_id
_entity_poly.type
_entity_poly.pdbx_seq_one_letter_code
_entity_poly.pdbx_strand_id
1 'polypeptide(L)'
;SGSIVRVAEIQEKCEGRPMAILAGDDMFALPTLAMGGHGVISVVGNVAPRDLARLCDDFFAGNLEGARKAQVRFAPLVRALFCETNPQPVKYALSKMGRIAHDLRLPLVPVSQAGAAQVDAALRNYGLA
;
A
#
# COMPACT_ATOMS: atom_id res chain seq x y z
N SER A 1 -6.41 -9.92 -4.60
CA SER A 1 -6.10 -10.07 -6.04
C SER A 1 -5.90 -8.70 -6.66
N GLY A 2 -4.78 -8.46 -7.34
CA GLY A 2 -4.55 -7.23 -8.11
C GLY A 2 -5.10 -7.34 -9.53
N SER A 3 -6.42 -7.54 -9.69
CA SER A 3 -7.04 -7.67 -11.01
C SER A 3 -7.97 -6.49 -11.27
N ILE A 4 -7.61 -5.68 -12.26
CA ILE A 4 -8.44 -4.57 -12.72
C ILE A 4 -9.66 -5.05 -13.50
N VAL A 5 -9.54 -6.17 -14.22
CA VAL A 5 -10.70 -6.83 -14.86
C VAL A 5 -11.77 -7.13 -13.82
N ARG A 6 -11.37 -7.64 -12.65
CA ARG A 6 -12.31 -7.93 -11.55
C ARG A 6 -12.98 -6.68 -10.99
N VAL A 7 -12.31 -5.52 -11.02
CA VAL A 7 -12.94 -4.24 -10.61
C VAL A 7 -14.09 -3.91 -11.54
N ALA A 8 -13.88 -4.01 -12.86
CA ALA A 8 -14.92 -3.79 -13.85
C ALA A 8 -16.08 -4.80 -13.72
N GLU A 9 -15.77 -6.09 -13.57
CA GLU A 9 -16.79 -7.14 -13.38
C GLU A 9 -17.67 -6.89 -12.14
N ILE A 10 -17.08 -6.40 -11.04
CA ILE A 10 -17.83 -6.09 -9.82
C ILE A 10 -18.77 -4.91 -10.08
N GLN A 11 -18.30 -3.87 -10.79
CA GLN A 11 -19.15 -2.73 -11.13
C GLN A 11 -20.31 -3.12 -12.04
N GLU A 12 -20.04 -3.88 -13.10
CA GLU A 12 -21.07 -4.40 -14.00
C GLU A 12 -22.14 -5.20 -13.23
N LYS A 13 -21.72 -6.14 -12.38
CA LYS A 13 -22.65 -6.98 -11.60
C LYS A 13 -23.39 -6.22 -10.50
N CYS A 14 -22.88 -5.07 -10.08
CA CYS A 14 -23.47 -4.25 -9.04
C CYS A 14 -24.16 -2.99 -9.59
N GLU A 15 -24.35 -2.89 -10.91
CA GLU A 15 -25.02 -1.76 -11.54
C GLU A 15 -26.38 -1.48 -10.87
N GLY A 16 -26.65 -0.18 -10.62
CA GLY A 16 -27.85 0.27 -9.93
C GLY A 16 -27.85 0.04 -8.40
N ARG A 17 -26.76 -0.47 -7.80
CA ARG A 17 -26.63 -0.67 -6.35
C ARG A 17 -25.39 0.04 -5.80
N PRO A 18 -25.47 0.68 -4.62
CA PRO A 18 -24.29 1.27 -3.99
C PRO A 18 -23.32 0.17 -3.58
N MET A 19 -22.13 0.17 -4.18
CA MET A 19 -21.05 -0.77 -3.88
C MET A 19 -19.70 -0.05 -3.85
N ALA A 20 -19.08 0.02 -2.68
CA ALA A 20 -17.74 0.57 -2.55
C ALA A 20 -16.69 -0.49 -2.91
N ILE A 21 -15.79 -0.15 -3.83
CA ILE A 21 -14.67 -1.01 -4.23
C ILE A 21 -13.38 -0.37 -3.75
N LEU A 22 -12.66 -1.05 -2.86
CA LEU A 22 -11.39 -0.57 -2.30
C LEU A 22 -10.26 -1.46 -2.78
N ALA A 23 -9.14 -0.86 -3.16
CA ALA A 23 -7.92 -1.62 -3.44
C ALA A 23 -7.43 -2.28 -2.14
N GLY A 24 -7.10 -3.56 -2.21
CA GLY A 24 -6.45 -4.29 -1.11
C GLY A 24 -4.95 -4.52 -1.32
N ASP A 25 -4.40 -3.93 -2.39
CA ASP A 25 -2.98 -3.97 -2.75
C ASP A 25 -2.56 -2.53 -3.06
N ASP A 26 -1.52 -2.07 -2.38
CA ASP A 26 -1.04 -0.69 -2.47
C ASP A 26 -0.55 -0.31 -3.88
N MET A 27 -0.06 -1.28 -4.66
CA MET A 27 0.32 -1.03 -6.06
C MET A 27 -0.88 -0.84 -6.99
N PHE A 28 -2.07 -1.26 -6.55
CA PHE A 28 -3.32 -1.14 -7.30
C PHE A 28 -4.18 0.04 -6.85
N ALA A 29 -3.73 0.87 -5.91
CA ALA A 29 -4.50 2.02 -5.43
C ALA A 29 -4.95 2.94 -6.57
N LEU A 30 -4.01 3.50 -7.35
CA LEU A 30 -4.35 4.37 -8.48
C LEU A 30 -5.11 3.63 -9.61
N PRO A 31 -4.69 2.43 -10.06
CA PRO A 31 -5.46 1.67 -11.05
C PRO A 31 -6.91 1.36 -10.64
N THR A 32 -7.15 1.01 -9.38
CA THR A 32 -8.50 0.76 -8.87
C THR A 32 -9.32 2.04 -8.82
N LEU A 33 -8.75 3.15 -8.36
CA LEU A 33 -9.41 4.46 -8.38
C LEU A 33 -9.80 4.87 -9.82
N ALA A 34 -8.87 4.74 -10.77
CA ALA A 34 -9.11 5.06 -12.18
C ALA A 34 -10.25 4.26 -12.82
N MET A 35 -10.57 3.09 -12.27
CA MET A 35 -11.66 2.23 -12.71
C MET A 35 -12.95 2.46 -11.92
N GLY A 36 -13.08 3.55 -11.17
CA GLY A 36 -14.27 3.85 -10.35
C GLY A 36 -14.27 3.17 -8.97
N GLY A 37 -13.08 2.80 -8.48
CA GLY A 37 -12.88 2.46 -7.08
C GLY A 37 -13.00 3.68 -6.16
N HIS A 38 -13.13 3.42 -4.87
CA HIS A 38 -13.48 4.42 -3.85
C HIS A 38 -12.35 4.67 -2.84
N GLY A 39 -11.21 4.00 -2.99
CA GLY A 39 -10.08 4.14 -2.07
C GLY A 39 -9.24 2.86 -1.98
N VAL A 40 -8.51 2.74 -0.89
CA VAL A 40 -7.53 1.69 -0.64
C VAL A 40 -7.50 1.34 0.85
N ILE A 41 -7.44 0.04 1.15
CA ILE A 41 -7.10 -0.50 2.47
C ILE A 41 -5.64 -0.92 2.39
N SER A 42 -4.79 -0.23 3.14
CA SER A 42 -3.37 -0.11 2.80
C SER A 42 -2.41 -0.72 3.83
N VAL A 43 -1.30 -1.28 3.35
CA VAL A 43 -0.13 -1.62 4.17
C VAL A 43 0.82 -0.44 4.24
N VAL A 44 1.18 0.16 3.10
CA VAL A 44 2.13 1.30 3.03
C VAL A 44 1.65 2.52 3.81
N GLY A 45 0.34 2.69 3.97
CA GLY A 45 -0.28 3.74 4.79
C GLY A 45 0.14 3.69 6.26
N ASN A 46 0.64 2.55 6.77
CA ASN A 46 1.18 2.49 8.13
C ASN A 46 2.51 3.25 8.27
N VAL A 47 3.34 3.28 7.21
CA VAL A 47 4.69 3.87 7.24
C VAL A 47 4.78 5.19 6.49
N ALA A 48 3.97 5.38 5.44
CA ALA A 48 3.92 6.59 4.62
C ALA A 48 2.45 7.08 4.42
N PRO A 49 1.69 7.34 5.51
CA PRO A 49 0.27 7.70 5.42
C PRO A 49 0.02 8.96 4.59
N ARG A 50 0.92 9.96 4.69
CA ARG A 50 0.78 11.24 3.97
C ARG A 50 0.81 11.08 2.45
N ASP A 51 1.68 10.21 1.94
CA ASP A 51 1.82 10.01 0.50
C ASP A 51 0.70 9.16 -0.08
N LEU A 52 0.19 8.19 0.69
CA LEU A 52 -1.02 7.46 0.33
C LEU A 52 -2.25 8.38 0.30
N ALA A 53 -2.42 9.21 1.32
CA ALA A 53 -3.50 10.20 1.36
C ALA A 53 -3.40 11.17 0.17
N ARG A 54 -2.19 11.69 -0.10
CA ARG A 54 -1.95 12.57 -1.24
C ARG A 54 -2.33 11.94 -2.57
N LEU A 55 -2.07 10.64 -2.77
CA LEU A 55 -2.52 9.95 -3.98
C LEU A 55 -4.04 10.01 -4.13
N CYS A 56 -4.78 9.69 -3.07
CA CYS A 56 -6.24 9.72 -3.09
C CYS A 56 -6.76 11.15 -3.28
N ASP A 57 -6.22 12.12 -2.55
CA ASP A 57 -6.60 13.53 -2.63
C ASP A 57 -6.36 14.09 -4.04
N ASP A 58 -5.17 13.87 -4.60
CA ASP A 58 -4.84 14.29 -5.96
C ASP A 58 -5.77 13.63 -6.98
N PHE A 59 -6.08 12.33 -6.83
CA PHE A 59 -7.01 11.65 -7.75
C PHE A 59 -8.42 12.23 -7.69
N PHE A 60 -8.99 12.41 -6.49
CA PHE A 60 -10.35 12.95 -6.33
C PHE A 60 -10.46 14.43 -6.70
N ALA A 61 -9.35 15.18 -6.63
CA ALA A 61 -9.27 16.55 -7.15
C ALA A 61 -9.08 16.63 -8.68
N GLY A 62 -9.00 15.48 -9.39
CA GLY A 62 -8.75 15.43 -10.84
C GLY A 62 -7.28 15.63 -11.23
N ASN A 63 -6.36 15.71 -10.27
CA ASN A 63 -4.92 15.83 -10.48
C ASN A 63 -4.27 14.46 -10.70
N LEU A 64 -4.51 13.84 -11.86
CA LEU A 64 -3.98 12.51 -12.18
C LEU A 64 -2.45 12.46 -12.18
N GLU A 65 -1.78 13.55 -12.55
CA GLU A 65 -0.32 13.62 -12.55
C GLU A 65 0.25 13.60 -11.13
N GLY A 66 -0.37 14.33 -10.20
CA GLY A 66 -0.02 14.28 -8.77
C GLY A 66 -0.20 12.89 -8.19
N ALA A 67 -1.35 12.26 -8.46
CA ALA A 67 -1.66 10.91 -8.00
C ALA A 67 -0.65 9.88 -8.54
N ARG A 68 -0.26 10.00 -9.81
CA ARG A 68 0.77 9.14 -10.43
C ARG A 68 2.14 9.35 -9.79
N LYS A 69 2.54 10.59 -9.55
CA LYS A 69 3.80 10.90 -8.85
C LYS A 69 3.83 10.30 -7.46
N ALA A 70 2.73 10.41 -6.70
CA ALA A 70 2.61 9.79 -5.38
C ALA A 70 2.73 8.27 -5.45
N GLN A 71 1.97 7.60 -6.33
CA GLN A 71 2.01 6.14 -6.53
C GLN A 71 3.43 5.65 -6.85
N VAL A 72 4.10 6.29 -7.80
CA VAL A 72 5.45 5.92 -8.22
C VAL A 72 6.45 6.15 -7.09
N ARG A 73 6.29 7.23 -6.33
CA ARG A 73 7.20 7.58 -5.23
C ARG A 73 7.27 6.45 -4.20
N PHE A 74 6.14 5.94 -3.71
CA PHE A 74 6.13 4.88 -2.69
C PHE A 74 6.24 3.45 -3.25
N ALA A 75 6.26 3.24 -4.57
CA ALA A 75 6.33 1.90 -5.16
C ALA A 75 7.53 1.05 -4.70
N PRO A 76 8.77 1.60 -4.55
CA PRO A 76 9.89 0.83 -3.99
C PRO A 76 9.65 0.40 -2.54
N LEU A 77 9.01 1.26 -1.75
CA LEU A 77 8.66 0.98 -0.36
C LEU A 77 7.62 -0.15 -0.29
N VAL A 78 6.58 -0.10 -1.13
CA VAL A 78 5.60 -1.19 -1.24
C VAL A 78 6.30 -2.51 -1.56
N ARG A 79 7.16 -2.57 -2.59
CA ARG A 79 7.89 -3.82 -2.91
C ARG A 79 8.67 -4.40 -1.73
N ALA A 80 9.34 -3.55 -0.95
CA ALA A 80 10.06 -3.99 0.24
C ALA A 80 9.11 -4.47 1.37
N LEU A 81 7.96 -3.82 1.56
CA LEU A 81 6.98 -4.23 2.57
C LEU A 81 6.28 -5.56 2.25
N PHE A 82 6.36 -6.03 1.01
CA PHE A 82 5.83 -7.31 0.55
C PHE A 82 6.93 -8.31 0.16
N CYS A 83 8.18 -8.10 0.59
CA CYS A 83 9.28 -9.04 0.33
C CYS A 83 9.11 -10.39 1.03
N GLU A 84 8.32 -10.41 2.11
CA GLU A 84 7.93 -11.58 2.89
C GLU A 84 6.45 -11.45 3.31
N THR A 85 5.91 -12.43 4.04
CA THR A 85 4.50 -12.47 4.42
C THR A 85 4.08 -11.25 5.27
N ASN A 86 3.11 -10.49 4.79
CA ASN A 86 2.45 -9.43 5.58
C ASN A 86 1.78 -10.05 6.84
N PRO A 87 1.97 -9.50 8.05
CA PRO A 87 2.56 -8.19 8.39
C PRO A 87 4.01 -8.19 8.89
N GLN A 88 4.82 -9.21 8.60
CA GLN A 88 6.19 -9.28 9.12
C GLN A 88 7.04 -8.07 8.68
N PRO A 89 7.12 -7.68 7.38
CA PRO A 89 7.98 -6.57 6.98
C PRO A 89 7.48 -5.20 7.45
N VAL A 90 6.16 -4.96 7.44
CA VAL A 90 5.61 -3.67 7.90
C VAL A 90 5.77 -3.48 9.40
N LYS A 91 5.64 -4.54 10.21
CA LYS A 91 5.91 -4.45 11.65
C LYS A 91 7.40 -4.26 11.94
N TYR A 92 8.29 -4.92 11.18
CA TYR A 92 9.71 -4.62 11.24
C TYR A 92 9.97 -3.15 10.90
N ALA A 93 9.44 -2.65 9.79
CA ALA A 93 9.60 -1.25 9.38
C ALA A 93 9.13 -0.25 10.46
N LEU A 94 7.94 -0.45 11.02
CA LEU A 94 7.42 0.39 12.09
C LEU A 94 8.28 0.34 13.36
N SER A 95 8.89 -0.82 13.67
CA SER A 95 9.83 -0.92 14.78
C SER A 95 11.13 -0.15 14.54
N LYS A 96 11.64 -0.17 13.30
CA LYS A 96 12.80 0.62 12.88
C LYS A 96 12.53 2.13 12.92
N MET A 97 11.30 2.52 12.64
CA MET A 97 10.82 3.91 12.79
C MET A 97 10.51 4.30 14.24
N GLY A 98 10.75 3.41 15.22
CA GLY A 98 10.50 3.66 16.63
C GLY A 98 9.03 3.82 17.01
N ARG A 99 8.11 3.26 16.20
CA ARG A 99 6.65 3.41 16.40
C ARG A 99 6.03 2.30 17.23
N ILE A 100 6.59 1.09 17.17
CA ILE A 100 6.10 -0.10 17.89
C ILE A 100 7.28 -0.98 18.33
N ALA A 101 7.02 -1.91 19.24
CA ALA A 101 7.92 -3.05 19.47
C ALA A 101 7.84 -4.07 18.31
N HIS A 102 8.93 -4.78 18.03
CA HIS A 102 9.00 -5.79 16.97
C HIS A 102 8.45 -7.15 17.42
N ASP A 103 7.21 -7.16 17.93
CA ASP A 103 6.58 -8.36 18.47
C ASP A 103 5.63 -9.00 17.45
N LEU A 104 5.75 -10.31 17.27
CA LEU A 104 4.88 -11.12 16.42
C LEU A 104 4.35 -12.32 17.22
N ARG A 105 3.14 -12.76 16.90
CA ARG A 105 2.55 -13.98 17.46
C ARG A 105 2.68 -15.08 16.43
N LEU A 106 3.09 -16.27 16.88
CA LEU A 106 3.12 -17.46 16.05
C LEU A 106 1.76 -17.70 15.39
N PRO A 107 1.73 -18.17 14.13
CA PRO A 107 2.85 -18.72 13.36
C PRO A 107 3.73 -17.67 12.65
N LEU A 108 3.47 -16.36 12.83
CA LEU A 108 4.32 -15.33 12.25
C LEU A 108 5.66 -15.24 12.99
N VAL A 109 6.74 -15.08 12.23
CA VAL A 109 8.10 -14.94 12.73
C VAL A 109 8.73 -13.63 12.26
N PRO A 110 9.78 -13.13 12.93
CA PRO A 110 10.54 -11.99 12.44
C PRO A 110 11.02 -12.20 10.99
N VAL A 111 11.10 -11.11 10.24
CA VAL A 111 11.63 -11.14 8.86
C VAL A 111 13.05 -11.73 8.83
N SER A 112 13.40 -12.37 7.72
CA SER A 112 14.76 -12.86 7.50
C SER A 112 15.78 -11.70 7.45
N GLN A 113 17.08 -12.00 7.58
CA GLN A 113 18.12 -10.99 7.41
C GLN A 113 18.08 -10.33 6.02
N ALA A 114 17.72 -11.09 4.98
CA ALA A 114 17.59 -10.56 3.63
C ALA A 114 16.38 -9.62 3.50
N GLY A 115 15.23 -9.99 4.08
CA GLY A 115 14.04 -9.14 4.13
C GLY A 115 14.28 -7.86 4.93
N ALA A 116 14.93 -7.97 6.10
CA ALA A 116 15.34 -6.83 6.91
C ALA A 116 16.22 -5.85 6.12
N ALA A 117 17.22 -6.36 5.38
CA ALA A 117 18.09 -5.52 4.55
C ALA A 117 17.32 -4.77 3.44
N GLN A 118 16.33 -5.40 2.81
CA GLN A 118 15.48 -4.76 1.81
C GLN A 118 14.62 -3.65 2.42
N VAL A 119 13.99 -3.92 3.57
CA VAL A 119 13.16 -2.95 4.29
C VAL A 119 14.00 -1.76 4.77
N ASP A 120 15.17 -2.02 5.36
CA ASP A 120 16.07 -0.97 5.84
C ASP A 120 16.56 -0.07 4.69
N ALA A 121 16.89 -0.64 3.54
CA ALA A 121 17.26 0.13 2.35
C ALA A 121 16.10 0.98 1.83
N ALA A 122 14.89 0.42 1.79
CA ALA A 122 13.71 1.14 1.33
C ALA A 122 13.35 2.30 2.26
N LEU A 123 13.40 2.11 3.59
CA LEU A 123 13.15 3.18 4.56
C LEU A 123 14.16 4.32 4.44
N ARG A 124 15.46 4.01 4.31
CA ARG A 124 16.51 5.03 4.10
C ARG A 124 16.30 5.81 2.82
N ASN A 125 16.07 5.12 1.71
CA ASN A 125 15.85 5.76 0.41
C ASN A 125 14.57 6.61 0.40
N TYR A 126 13.58 6.27 1.22
CA TYR A 126 12.35 7.04 1.37
C TYR A 126 12.45 8.19 2.39
N GLY A 127 13.48 8.20 3.24
CA GLY A 127 13.70 9.19 4.29
C GLY A 127 12.86 8.97 5.55
N LEU A 128 12.59 7.72 5.92
CA LEU A 128 11.78 7.36 7.10
C LEU A 128 12.57 6.76 8.27
N ALA A 129 13.80 6.29 8.03
CA ALA A 129 14.73 5.78 9.03
C ALA A 129 16.16 5.80 8.49
#